data_AF-A0AAN8I2J5-F1
#
_entry.id   AF-A0AAN8I2J5-F1
#
_cell.length_a   1.000
_cell.length_b   1.000
_cell.length_c   1.000
_cell.angle_alpha   90.00
_cell.angle_beta   90.00
_cell.angle_gamma   90.00
#
_symmetry.space_group_name_H-M   'P 1'
#
loop_
_entity.id
_entity.type
_entity.pdbx_description
1 polymer ?
#
loop_
_entity_poly.entity_id
_entity_poly.type
_entity_poly.pdbx_seq_one_letter_code
_entity_poly.pdbx_strand_id
1 'polypeptide(L)'
;MREELTQRLYDEFPDLYWQHTLPDSESLMCYGFECGDGWYDVLHEMSTKIKAAVDSTEDVEPRDVAVTQVKEKLGSLRVYMNGNKVNVDGVRQAIEDASRRAARTCERCGGEGSLKKNHGWLTTLCDECEETWKADWDRRLQVRQQRLKMLLKDLGVDTSERVSL
;
A
#
# COMPACT_ATOMS: atom_id res chain seq x y z
N MET A 1 -5.61 2.53 0.57
CA MET A 1 -6.17 3.58 -0.29
C MET A 1 -7.66 3.68 -0.03
N ARG A 2 -8.27 4.87 -0.11
CA ARG A 2 -9.71 5.09 0.07
C ARG A 2 -10.54 4.40 -1.00
N GLU A 3 -11.75 3.97 -0.64
CA GLU A 3 -12.63 3.14 -1.46
C GLU A 3 -12.93 3.73 -2.84
N GLU A 4 -13.17 5.03 -2.93
CA GLU A 4 -13.44 5.73 -4.20
C GLU A 4 -12.31 5.54 -5.22
N LEU A 5 -11.05 5.69 -4.79
CA LEU A 5 -9.89 5.56 -5.66
C LEU A 5 -9.63 4.09 -6.03
N THR A 6 -9.82 3.20 -5.06
CA THR A 6 -9.77 1.74 -5.28
C THR A 6 -10.78 1.33 -6.35
N GLN A 7 -12.03 1.78 -6.25
CA GLN A 7 -13.08 1.44 -7.20
C GLN A 7 -12.76 1.95 -8.61
N ARG A 8 -12.22 3.17 -8.72
CA ARG A 8 -11.78 3.72 -10.02
C ARG A 8 -10.72 2.85 -10.70
N LEU A 9 -9.74 2.32 -9.95
CA LEU A 9 -8.74 1.40 -10.52
C LEU A 9 -9.37 0.09 -10.98
N TYR A 10 -10.36 -0.44 -10.24
CA TYR A 10 -11.09 -1.65 -10.66
C TYR A 10 -11.93 -1.43 -11.91
N ASP A 11 -12.63 -0.30 -11.99
CA ASP A 11 -13.50 0.01 -13.12
C ASP A 11 -12.70 0.26 -14.40
N GLU A 12 -11.54 0.92 -14.29
CA GLU A 12 -10.69 1.26 -15.44
C GLU A 12 -9.79 0.10 -15.89
N PHE A 13 -9.35 -0.76 -14.96
CA PHE A 13 -8.46 -1.89 -15.24
C PHE A 13 -9.03 -3.23 -14.72
N PRO A 14 -10.25 -3.63 -15.15
CA PRO A 14 -10.95 -4.78 -14.59
C PRO A 14 -10.19 -6.09 -14.80
N ASP A 15 -9.49 -6.26 -15.93
CA ASP A 15 -8.70 -7.46 -16.21
C ASP A 15 -7.36 -7.51 -15.47
N LEU A 16 -6.84 -6.36 -15.01
CA LEU A 16 -5.61 -6.32 -14.22
C LEU A 16 -5.89 -6.69 -12.76
N TYR A 17 -7.04 -6.25 -12.24
CA TYR A 17 -7.40 -6.38 -10.83
C TYR A 17 -8.53 -7.37 -10.54
N TRP A 18 -9.00 -8.16 -11.51
CA TRP A 18 -10.18 -9.03 -11.38
C TRP A 18 -10.17 -9.95 -10.14
N GLN A 19 -8.99 -10.31 -9.64
CA GLN A 19 -8.82 -11.14 -8.45
C GLN A 19 -9.22 -10.46 -7.14
N HIS A 20 -9.55 -9.17 -7.14
CA HIS A 20 -10.03 -8.46 -5.95
C HIS A 20 -11.33 -9.05 -5.36
N THR A 21 -12.02 -9.92 -6.12
CA THR A 21 -13.24 -10.63 -5.70
C THR A 21 -12.99 -12.03 -5.14
N LEU A 22 -11.75 -12.54 -5.26
CA LEU A 22 -11.37 -13.87 -4.75
C LEU A 22 -11.16 -13.84 -3.22
N PRO A 23 -11.24 -14.99 -2.53
CA PRO A 23 -10.85 -15.09 -1.13
C PRO A 23 -9.33 -14.96 -0.95
N ASP A 24 -8.90 -14.62 0.26
CA ASP A 24 -7.48 -14.47 0.65
C ASP A 24 -6.66 -15.76 0.51
N SER A 25 -7.31 -16.93 0.49
CA SER A 25 -6.71 -18.23 0.21
C SER A 25 -6.22 -18.37 -1.25
N GLU A 26 -6.71 -17.53 -2.16
CA GLU A 26 -6.37 -17.56 -3.58
C GLU A 26 -5.61 -16.30 -4.03
N SER A 27 -6.00 -15.12 -3.55
CA SER A 27 -5.36 -13.86 -3.91
C SER A 27 -5.44 -12.84 -2.78
N LEU A 28 -4.34 -12.15 -2.52
CA LEU A 28 -4.30 -11.06 -1.53
C LEU A 28 -4.89 -9.75 -2.09
N MET A 29 -5.32 -9.74 -3.35
CA MET A 29 -5.96 -8.60 -3.98
C MET A 29 -7.33 -8.31 -3.34
N CYS A 30 -7.91 -9.25 -2.60
CA CYS A 30 -9.13 -9.06 -1.81
C CYS A 30 -9.00 -7.99 -0.72
N TYR A 31 -7.78 -7.69 -0.28
CA TYR A 31 -7.50 -6.59 0.67
C TYR A 31 -7.39 -5.22 -0.01
N GLY A 32 -7.46 -5.18 -1.35
CA GLY A 32 -7.33 -3.96 -2.13
C GLY A 32 -5.89 -3.43 -2.20
N PHE A 33 -5.75 -2.10 -2.15
CA PHE A 33 -4.47 -1.42 -2.25
C PHE A 33 -3.97 -1.02 -0.86
N GLU A 34 -3.03 -1.80 -0.34
CA GLU A 34 -2.40 -1.63 0.98
C GLU A 34 -1.29 -0.54 0.95
N CYS A 35 -1.62 0.62 0.39
CA CYS A 35 -0.80 1.83 0.36
C CYS A 35 -1.69 3.08 0.48
N GLY A 36 -1.10 4.23 0.76
CA GLY A 36 -1.82 5.50 0.87
C GLY A 36 -2.33 6.08 -0.45
N ASP A 37 -3.24 7.05 -0.34
CA ASP A 37 -3.94 7.69 -1.47
C ASP A 37 -3.02 8.48 -2.39
N GLY A 38 -1.90 8.99 -1.87
CA GLY A 38 -0.91 9.74 -2.63
C GLY A 38 -0.21 8.93 -3.73
N TRP A 39 -0.32 7.59 -3.70
CA TRP A 39 0.20 6.72 -4.74
C TRP A 39 -0.85 6.31 -5.79
N TYR A 40 -2.06 6.86 -5.74
CA TYR A 40 -3.07 6.59 -6.77
C TYR A 40 -2.57 6.89 -8.18
N ASP A 41 -1.98 8.07 -8.41
CA ASP A 41 -1.46 8.44 -9.75
C ASP A 41 -0.26 7.58 -10.18
N VAL A 42 0.48 7.02 -9.22
CA VAL A 42 1.58 6.08 -9.49
C VAL A 42 1.00 4.75 -9.99
N LEU A 43 -0.03 4.25 -9.31
CA LEU A 43 -0.73 3.02 -9.66
C LEU A 43 -1.51 3.15 -10.96
N HIS A 44 -2.15 4.29 -11.20
CA HIS A 44 -2.87 4.57 -12.45
C HIS A 44 -1.92 4.53 -13.64
N GLU A 45 -0.82 5.30 -13.61
CA GLU A 45 0.19 5.29 -14.69
C GLU A 45 0.78 3.89 -14.91
N MET A 46 1.09 3.17 -13.84
CA MET A 46 1.57 1.79 -13.91
C MET A 46 0.56 0.89 -14.63
N SER A 47 -0.72 0.97 -14.23
CA SER A 47 -1.79 0.14 -14.79
C SER A 47 -2.01 0.43 -16.26
N THR A 48 -1.98 1.71 -16.67
CA THR A 48 -2.04 2.11 -18.08
C THR A 48 -0.88 1.52 -18.89
N LYS A 49 0.36 1.59 -18.37
CA LYS A 49 1.53 1.02 -19.05
C LYS A 49 1.48 -0.50 -19.15
N ILE A 50 1.03 -1.18 -18.09
CA ILE A 50 0.82 -2.63 -18.09
C ILE A 50 -0.21 -3.01 -19.14
N LYS A 51 -1.37 -2.33 -19.16
CA LYS A 51 -2.41 -2.57 -20.16
C LYS A 51 -1.88 -2.41 -21.58
N ALA A 52 -1.17 -1.32 -21.87
CA ALA A 52 -0.59 -1.09 -23.20
C ALA A 52 0.45 -2.17 -23.59
N ALA A 53 1.28 -2.63 -22.65
CA ALA A 53 2.25 -3.69 -22.89
C ALA A 53 1.58 -5.03 -23.22
N VAL A 54 0.50 -5.36 -22.52
CA VAL A 54 -0.27 -6.59 -22.76
C VAL A 54 -1.01 -6.52 -24.09
N ASP A 55 -1.71 -5.42 -24.35
CA ASP A 55 -2.44 -5.20 -25.61
C ASP A 55 -1.51 -5.26 -26.85
N SER A 56 -0.21 -5.05 -26.66
CA SER A 56 0.82 -5.09 -27.72
C SER A 56 1.57 -6.43 -27.83
N THR A 57 1.23 -7.44 -27.02
CA THR A 57 1.91 -8.73 -26.99
C THR A 57 0.99 -9.84 -27.49
N GLU A 58 1.40 -10.57 -28.52
CA GLU A 58 0.65 -11.75 -29.00
C GLU A 58 0.68 -12.88 -27.95
N ASP A 59 -0.34 -13.75 -27.97
CA ASP A 59 -0.48 -14.92 -27.08
C ASP A 59 -0.55 -14.63 -25.56
N VAL A 60 -0.82 -13.38 -25.17
CA VAL A 60 -1.06 -12.97 -23.78
C VAL A 60 -2.47 -12.38 -23.65
N GLU A 61 -3.31 -13.03 -22.85
CA GLU A 61 -4.63 -12.49 -22.52
C GLU A 61 -4.51 -11.44 -21.40
N PRO A 62 -5.36 -10.39 -21.37
CA PRO A 62 -5.35 -9.37 -20.33
C PRO A 62 -5.29 -9.91 -18.89
N ARG A 63 -6.01 -11.01 -18.62
CA ARG A 63 -6.09 -11.63 -17.29
C ARG A 63 -4.91 -12.54 -16.94
N ASP A 64 -4.03 -12.86 -17.90
CA ASP A 64 -2.84 -13.66 -17.64
C ASP A 64 -1.80 -12.91 -16.78
N VAL A 65 -1.86 -11.57 -16.79
CA VAL A 65 -1.01 -10.69 -15.99
C VAL A 65 -1.76 -10.08 -14.79
N ALA A 66 -2.57 -10.88 -14.11
CA ALA A 66 -3.34 -10.41 -12.97
C ALA A 66 -2.45 -10.01 -11.78
N VAL A 67 -2.77 -8.88 -11.15
CA VAL A 67 -2.18 -8.45 -9.88
C VAL A 67 -2.78 -9.27 -8.73
N THR A 68 -1.91 -9.76 -7.86
CA THR A 68 -2.29 -10.57 -6.69
C THR A 68 -2.07 -9.88 -5.36
N GLN A 69 -1.28 -8.81 -5.31
CA GLN A 69 -1.13 -7.94 -4.14
C GLN A 69 -0.51 -6.60 -4.54
N VAL A 70 -0.99 -5.52 -3.92
CA VAL A 70 -0.34 -4.19 -3.98
C VAL A 70 -0.15 -3.66 -2.57
N LYS A 71 1.08 -3.30 -2.22
CA LYS A 71 1.38 -2.73 -0.89
C LYS A 71 2.57 -1.80 -0.86
N GLU A 72 2.59 -0.97 0.17
CA GLU A 72 3.81 -0.32 0.63
C GLU A 72 4.76 -1.35 1.25
N LYS A 73 6.05 -1.24 0.91
CA LYS A 73 7.12 -1.98 1.56
C LYS A 73 8.43 -1.20 1.54
N LEU A 74 8.91 -0.84 2.73
CA LEU A 74 10.19 -0.17 2.98
C LEU A 74 10.29 1.22 2.30
N GLY A 75 9.19 1.97 2.29
CA GLY A 75 9.09 3.29 1.67
C GLY A 75 8.90 3.26 0.15
N SER A 76 8.53 2.12 -0.43
CA SER A 76 8.28 2.03 -1.87
C SER A 76 7.09 1.13 -2.19
N LEU A 77 6.61 1.19 -3.43
CA LEU A 77 5.55 0.34 -3.93
C LEU A 77 6.09 -1.06 -4.25
N ARG A 78 5.34 -2.09 -3.84
CA ARG A 78 5.53 -3.47 -4.27
C ARG A 78 4.25 -4.03 -4.85
N VAL A 79 4.39 -4.62 -6.04
CA VAL A 79 3.31 -5.26 -6.79
C VAL A 79 3.68 -6.72 -7.03
N TYR A 80 2.75 -7.62 -6.71
CA TYR A 80 2.85 -9.05 -6.97
C TYR A 80 1.84 -9.43 -8.05
N MET A 81 2.21 -10.38 -8.91
CA MET A 81 1.40 -10.80 -10.05
C MET A 81 1.47 -12.31 -10.22
N ASN A 82 0.52 -12.89 -10.95
CA ASN A 82 0.50 -14.32 -11.24
C ASN A 82 1.67 -14.72 -12.16
N GLY A 83 2.50 -15.66 -11.70
CA GLY A 83 3.84 -15.96 -12.23
C GLY A 83 3.93 -16.65 -13.59
N ASN A 84 2.83 -16.94 -14.28
CA ASN A 84 2.87 -17.82 -15.45
C ASN A 84 3.02 -17.10 -16.81
N LYS A 85 2.84 -15.77 -16.89
CA LYS A 85 3.12 -14.95 -18.09
C LYS A 85 3.72 -13.55 -17.80
N VAL A 86 4.42 -13.38 -16.68
CA VAL A 86 5.02 -12.08 -16.23
C VAL A 86 6.22 -11.63 -17.09
N ASN A 87 6.60 -12.39 -18.13
CA ASN A 87 7.80 -12.08 -18.92
C ASN A 87 7.55 -11.12 -20.10
N VAL A 88 6.45 -10.37 -20.07
CA VAL A 88 6.23 -9.22 -20.95
C VAL A 88 7.12 -8.07 -20.47
N ASP A 89 8.12 -7.70 -21.25
CA ASP A 89 9.13 -6.71 -20.83
C ASP A 89 8.53 -5.37 -20.39
N GLY A 90 7.46 -4.93 -21.05
CA GLY A 90 6.74 -3.69 -20.70
C GLY A 90 6.06 -3.74 -19.32
N VAL A 91 5.60 -4.91 -18.86
CA VAL A 91 4.95 -5.07 -17.55
C VAL A 91 5.98 -4.89 -16.43
N ARG A 92 7.13 -5.56 -16.55
CA ARG A 92 8.21 -5.45 -15.57
C ARG A 92 8.71 -4.01 -15.46
N GLN A 93 8.92 -3.35 -16.60
CA GLN A 93 9.38 -1.97 -16.64
C GLN A 93 8.37 -1.01 -16.00
N ALA A 94 7.07 -1.19 -16.24
CA ALA A 94 6.03 -0.39 -15.62
C ALA A 94 6.05 -0.49 -14.08
N ILE A 95 6.24 -1.68 -13.52
CA ILE A 95 6.31 -1.90 -12.08
C ILE A 95 7.58 -1.30 -11.48
N GLU A 96 8.72 -1.45 -12.15
CA GLU A 96 9.97 -0.83 -11.69
C GLU A 96 9.90 0.70 -11.69
N ASP A 97 9.34 1.29 -12.75
CA ASP A 97 9.08 2.73 -12.83
C ASP A 97 8.17 3.20 -11.70
N ALA A 98 7.08 2.47 -11.46
CA ALA A 98 6.13 2.76 -10.40
C ALA A 98 6.79 2.68 -9.01
N SER A 99 7.60 1.65 -8.76
CA SER A 99 8.37 1.52 -7.52
C SER A 99 9.36 2.68 -7.34
N ARG A 100 10.12 3.03 -8.39
CA ARG A 100 11.02 4.20 -8.35
C ARG A 100 10.27 5.50 -8.09
N ARG A 101 9.08 5.67 -8.68
CA ARG A 101 8.23 6.86 -8.50
C ARG A 101 7.67 6.93 -7.08
N ALA A 102 7.10 5.84 -6.58
CA ALA A 102 6.60 5.73 -5.21
C ALA A 102 7.68 6.09 -4.16
N ALA A 103 8.93 5.65 -4.36
CA ALA A 103 10.04 5.95 -3.46
C ALA A 103 10.42 7.45 -3.33
N ARG A 104 9.86 8.31 -4.18
CA ARG A 104 10.04 9.78 -4.14
C ARG A 104 8.72 10.56 -4.09
N THR A 105 7.61 9.86 -3.91
CA THR A 105 6.26 10.44 -3.85
C THR A 105 5.69 10.20 -2.47
N CYS A 106 5.19 11.25 -1.82
CA CYS A 106 4.51 11.15 -0.54
C CYS A 106 3.31 10.19 -0.65
N GLU A 107 3.35 9.11 0.11
CA GLU A 107 2.32 8.07 0.12
C GLU A 107 0.95 8.61 0.54
N ARG A 108 0.92 9.71 1.31
CA ARG A 108 -0.33 10.30 1.82
C ARG A 108 -0.96 11.30 0.86
N CYS A 109 -0.19 12.26 0.34
CA CYS A 109 -0.74 13.39 -0.43
C CYS A 109 -0.36 13.39 -1.92
N GLY A 110 0.60 12.57 -2.36
CA GLY A 110 1.04 12.51 -3.76
C GLY A 110 2.05 13.57 -4.19
N GLY A 111 2.39 14.51 -3.30
CA GLY A 111 3.49 15.46 -3.51
C GLY A 111 4.88 14.81 -3.44
N GLU A 112 5.94 15.61 -3.50
CA GLU A 112 7.31 15.11 -3.32
C GLU A 112 7.50 14.54 -1.90
N GLY A 113 8.10 13.37 -1.82
CA GLY A 113 8.35 12.68 -0.56
C GLY A 113 9.77 12.16 -0.47
N SER A 114 10.23 11.94 0.76
CA SER A 114 11.50 11.28 1.03
C SER A 114 11.31 10.16 2.05
N LEU A 115 12.25 9.22 2.08
CA LEU A 115 12.19 8.09 3.01
C LEU A 115 12.25 8.59 4.46
N LYS A 116 11.19 8.33 5.21
CA LYS A 116 11.07 8.63 6.64
C LYS A 116 11.15 7.36 7.45
N LYS A 117 11.70 7.48 8.67
CA LYS A 117 11.74 6.40 9.66
C LYS A 117 11.00 6.85 10.91
N ASN A 118 9.80 6.31 11.11
CA ASN A 118 8.94 6.66 12.24
C ASN A 118 8.61 5.42 13.06
N HIS A 119 9.05 5.39 14.33
CA HIS A 119 8.82 4.27 15.26
C HIS A 119 9.13 2.87 14.66
N GLY A 120 10.21 2.77 13.89
CA GLY A 120 10.63 1.52 13.24
C GLY A 120 9.95 1.22 11.90
N TRP A 121 8.97 2.02 11.48
CA TRP A 121 8.35 1.94 10.15
C TRP A 121 9.08 2.83 9.14
N LEU A 122 9.28 2.32 7.93
CA LEU A 122 9.84 3.06 6.80
C LEU A 122 8.72 3.37 5.82
N THR A 123 8.50 4.65 5.52
CA THR A 123 7.50 5.12 4.55
C THR A 123 8.03 6.36 3.82
N THR A 124 7.57 6.63 2.60
CA THR A 124 7.95 7.85 1.87
C THR A 124 6.87 8.91 2.06
N LEU A 125 7.22 10.00 2.75
CA LEU A 125 6.30 11.09 3.09
C LEU A 125 6.97 12.45 2.86
N CYS A 126 6.16 13.49 2.60
CA CYS A 126 6.60 14.88 2.80
C CYS A 126 6.63 15.23 4.29
N ASP A 127 7.31 16.33 4.65
CA ASP A 127 7.48 16.74 6.05
C ASP A 127 6.14 16.99 6.75
N GLU A 128 5.20 17.67 6.08
CA GLU A 128 3.86 17.95 6.63
C GLU A 128 3.06 16.67 6.91
N CYS A 129 3.10 15.70 5.99
CA CYS A 129 2.43 14.42 6.17
C CYS A 129 3.12 13.56 7.25
N GLU A 130 4.44 13.67 7.39
CA GLU A 130 5.22 13.02 8.45
C GLU A 130 4.85 13.58 9.83
N GLU A 131 4.78 14.90 9.99
CA GLU A 131 4.36 15.55 11.23
C GLU A 131 2.95 15.11 11.65
N THR A 132 2.02 15.10 10.68
CA THR A 132 0.66 14.64 10.94
C THR A 132 0.64 13.16 11.32
N TRP A 133 1.45 12.32 10.66
CA TRP A 133 1.57 10.91 11.01
C TRP A 133 2.08 10.71 12.44
N LYS A 134 3.10 11.47 12.87
CA LYS A 134 3.65 11.43 14.23
C LYS A 134 2.60 11.83 15.27
N ALA A 135 1.87 12.91 15.01
CA ALA A 135 0.80 13.36 15.90
C ALA A 135 -0.32 12.32 16.03
N ASP A 136 -0.72 11.68 14.93
CA ASP A 136 -1.72 10.61 14.95
C ASP A 136 -1.21 9.36 15.69
N TRP A 137 0.07 9.03 15.55
CA TRP A 137 0.71 7.93 16.27
C TRP A 137 0.73 8.17 17.78
N ASP A 138 1.18 9.35 18.22
CA ASP A 138 1.23 9.72 19.64
C ASP A 138 -0.17 9.68 20.28
N ARG A 139 -1.19 10.19 19.56
CA ARG A 139 -2.58 10.11 20.01
C ARG A 139 -3.02 8.66 20.21
N ARG A 140 -2.71 7.77 19.25
CA ARG A 140 -3.06 6.33 19.35
C ARG A 140 -2.34 5.65 20.51
N LEU A 141 -1.06 5.96 20.73
CA LEU A 141 -0.30 5.44 21.86
C LEU A 141 -0.88 5.88 23.20
N GLN A 142 -1.24 7.15 23.35
CA GLN A 142 -1.85 7.68 24.57
C GLN A 142 -3.16 6.95 24.89
N VAL A 143 -4.03 6.76 23.90
CA VAL A 143 -5.31 6.03 24.09
C VAL A 143 -5.05 4.58 24.50
N ARG A 144 -4.07 3.90 23.87
CA ARG A 144 -3.70 2.52 24.23
C ARG A 144 -3.16 2.43 25.67
N GLN A 145 -2.29 3.36 26.05
CA GLN A 145 -1.74 3.43 27.41
C GLN A 145 -2.83 3.72 28.45
N GLN A 146 -3.76 4.63 28.16
CA GLN A 146 -4.90 4.91 29.05
C GLN A 146 -5.79 3.68 29.24
N ARG A 147 -6.11 2.97 28.15
CA ARG A 147 -6.88 1.71 28.20
C ARG A 147 -6.16 0.64 29.00
N LEU A 148 -4.86 0.45 28.78
CA LEU A 148 -4.06 -0.51 29.53
C LEU A 148 -4.05 -0.16 31.03
N LYS A 149 -3.86 1.11 31.39
CA LYS A 149 -3.91 1.57 32.79
C LYS A 149 -5.25 1.28 33.44
N MET A 150 -6.37 1.51 32.75
CA MET A 150 -7.70 1.18 33.26
C MET A 150 -7.85 -0.32 33.49
N LEU A 151 -7.46 -1.16 32.52
CA LEU A 151 -7.52 -2.62 32.64
C LEU A 151 -6.66 -3.15 33.79
N LEU A 152 -5.43 -2.66 33.94
CA LEU A 152 -4.54 -3.07 35.02
C LEU A 152 -5.12 -2.68 36.39
N LYS A 153 -5.72 -1.49 36.50
CA LYS A 153 -6.43 -1.04 37.71
C LYS A 153 -7.61 -1.96 38.06
N ASP A 154 -8.42 -2.33 37.07
CA ASP A 154 -9.57 -3.21 37.27
C ASP A 154 -9.16 -4.63 37.69
N LEU A 155 -7.98 -5.09 37.24
CA LEU A 155 -7.37 -6.35 37.65
C LEU A 155 -6.65 -6.27 39.02
N GLY A 156 -6.69 -5.11 39.70
CA GLY A 156 -6.00 -4.91 40.97
C GLY A 156 -4.47 -4.91 40.86
N VAL A 157 -3.93 -4.77 39.64
CA VAL A 157 -2.48 -4.67 39.42
C VAL A 157 -2.04 -3.25 39.78
N ASP A 158 -1.14 -3.15 40.75
CA ASP A 158 -0.52 -1.87 41.07
C ASP A 158 0.36 -1.41 39.90
N THR A 159 0.03 -0.24 39.35
CA THR A 159 0.75 0.37 38.21
C THR A 159 1.71 1.47 38.65
N SER A 160 1.98 1.57 39.95
CA SER A 160 2.96 2.50 40.54
C SER A 160 4.40 2.24 40.06
N GLU A 161 4.71 1.01 39.65
CA GLU A 161 5.95 0.65 38.96
C GLU A 161 5.76 0.72 37.43
N ARG A 162 6.56 1.55 36.78
CA ARG A 162 6.41 1.97 35.38
C ARG A 162 6.33 0.78 34.42
N VAL A 163 5.21 0.62 33.73
CA VAL A 163 5.16 -0.11 32.46
C VAL A 163 5.76 0.79 31.37
N SER A 164 7.09 0.74 31.22
CA SER A 164 7.77 1.30 30.06
C SER A 164 7.63 0.34 28.89
N LEU A 165 6.88 0.75 27.87
CA LEU A 165 6.85 0.14 26.53
C LEU A 165 7.92 0.78 25.64
#